data_AF-A0A9D4U6I1-F1
#
_entry.id   AF-A0A9D4U6I1-F1
#
_cell.length_a   1.000
_cell.length_b   1.000
_cell.length_c   1.000
_cell.angle_alpha   90.00
_cell.angle_beta   90.00
_cell.angle_gamma   90.00
#
_symmetry.space_group_name_H-M   'P 1'
#
loop_
_entity.id
_entity.type
_entity.pdbx_description
1 polymer ?
#
loop_
_entity_poly.entity_id
_entity_poly.type
_entity_poly.pdbx_seq_one_letter_code
_entity_poly.pdbx_strand_id
1 'polypeptide(L)'
;MAIARDNRLLSMGHSNVDGWRHTLLRKVAQLLPRVERCNREDCEVFSGIFGNILWHENLTPRMHEWMNNEITTKLSLGALRHLHLVCLAGRIVDANGNDTYLQHPERLALPTTYISGGREILVMLDTSSMAHSFMQFHHPSFSHSRIVVPKYGHNDLLIGEHSGRDVFPHILDHLERFSRTKTSQHNEGKEDQHKCSRINPSEVEGMLKRSNFNLLSVMDNVTYLCCFMLIIAIFFLSK
;
A
#
# COMPACT_ATOMS: atom_id res chain seq x y z
N MET A 1 -20.90 12.19 26.89
CA MET A 1 -19.86 13.20 26.57
C MET A 1 -19.37 12.96 25.15
N ALA A 2 -19.93 13.69 24.18
CA ALA A 2 -19.58 13.59 22.77
C ALA A 2 -18.33 14.45 22.52
N ILE A 3 -17.15 13.82 22.50
CA ILE A 3 -15.92 14.49 22.07
C ILE A 3 -15.95 14.56 20.54
N ALA A 4 -15.89 15.78 20.04
CA ALA A 4 -15.97 16.16 18.64
C ALA A 4 -15.19 15.22 17.70
N ARG A 5 -15.90 14.72 16.68
CA ARG A 5 -15.45 13.72 15.71
C ARG A 5 -14.44 14.27 14.68
N ASP A 6 -14.17 15.57 14.70
CA ASP A 6 -13.43 16.29 13.65
C ASP A 6 -11.90 16.34 13.85
N ASN A 7 -11.40 16.17 15.09
CA ASN A 7 -9.96 16.28 15.40
C ASN A 7 -9.13 15.03 15.04
N ARG A 8 -9.65 14.11 14.22
CA ARG A 8 -8.94 12.87 13.86
C ARG A 8 -8.28 12.91 12.49
N LEU A 9 -8.47 13.99 11.74
CA LEU A 9 -7.93 14.15 10.39
C LEU A 9 -7.01 15.36 10.34
N LEU A 10 -5.81 15.18 9.81
CA LEU A 10 -4.86 16.23 9.48
C LEU A 10 -5.01 16.58 7.98
N SER A 11 -5.44 17.79 7.67
CA SER A 11 -5.39 18.32 6.30
C SER A 11 -3.94 18.62 5.91
N MET A 12 -3.52 18.22 4.70
CA MET A 12 -2.18 18.58 4.18
C MET A 12 -2.19 19.89 3.42
N GLY A 13 -3.31 20.19 2.76
CA GLY A 13 -3.54 21.45 2.05
C GLY A 13 -3.94 22.58 2.99
N HIS A 14 -3.76 23.81 2.50
CA HIS A 14 -4.24 25.02 3.17
C HIS A 14 -5.77 25.03 3.24
N SER A 15 -6.33 24.98 4.45
CA SER A 15 -7.74 25.30 4.67
C SER A 15 -7.87 26.60 5.46
N ASN A 16 -8.89 27.40 5.17
CA ASN A 16 -9.19 28.64 5.91
C ASN A 16 -9.64 28.38 7.37
N VAL A 17 -9.65 27.12 7.81
CA VAL A 17 -10.17 26.66 9.11
C VAL A 17 -9.07 25.99 9.95
N ASP A 18 -7.82 25.95 9.48
CA ASP A 18 -6.74 25.27 10.19
C ASP A 18 -6.31 26.03 11.44
N GLY A 19 -6.48 25.41 12.61
CA GLY A 19 -5.99 25.96 13.87
C GLY A 19 -4.45 26.03 13.92
N TRP A 20 -3.89 26.93 14.73
CA TRP A 20 -2.43 27.20 14.81
C TRP A 20 -1.55 25.94 14.99
N ARG A 21 -2.06 24.90 15.66
CA ARG A 21 -1.37 23.62 15.85
C ARG A 21 -1.14 22.88 14.53
N HIS A 22 -2.11 22.90 13.63
CA HIS A 22 -1.99 22.28 12.32
C HIS A 22 -0.94 23.01 11.47
N THR A 23 -0.97 24.34 11.48
CA THR A 23 0.05 25.16 10.79
C THR A 23 1.45 24.87 11.31
N LEU A 24 1.63 24.78 12.63
CA LEU A 24 2.91 24.44 13.24
C LEU A 24 3.39 23.04 12.80
N LEU A 25 2.53 22.03 12.86
CA LEU A 25 2.86 20.66 12.44
C LEU A 25 3.28 20.60 10.96
N ARG A 26 2.56 21.29 10.07
CA ARG A 26 2.94 21.39 8.65
C ARG A 26 4.32 22.00 8.46
N LYS A 27 4.61 23.11 9.15
CA LYS A 27 5.92 23.79 9.07
C LYS A 27 7.05 22.91 9.60
N VAL A 28 6.83 22.20 10.70
CA VAL A 28 7.81 21.23 11.22
C VAL A 28 8.05 20.11 10.21
N ALA A 29 6.99 19.52 9.63
CA ALA A 29 7.13 18.48 8.61
C ALA A 29 7.94 18.95 7.39
N GLN A 30 7.71 20.18 6.92
CA GLN A 30 8.49 20.76 5.82
C GLN A 30 9.98 20.88 6.12
N LEU A 31 10.36 21.07 7.39
CA LEU A 31 11.75 21.25 7.81
C LEU A 31 12.49 19.92 8.04
N LEU A 32 11.78 18.78 8.10
CA LEU A 32 12.43 17.49 8.34
C LEU A 32 13.37 17.12 7.19
N PRO A 33 14.59 16.64 7.49
CA PRO A 33 15.59 16.28 6.49
C PRO A 33 15.13 15.07 5.68
N ARG A 34 15.41 15.09 4.38
CA ARG A 34 15.03 14.04 3.43
C ARG A 34 15.87 14.12 2.16
N VAL A 35 15.90 13.04 1.38
CA VAL A 35 16.76 12.87 0.20
C VAL A 35 16.30 13.77 -0.95
N GLU A 36 15.00 13.74 -1.26
CA GLU A 36 14.40 14.54 -2.34
C GLU A 36 13.49 15.63 -1.78
N ARG A 37 13.48 16.79 -2.42
CA ARG A 37 12.64 17.96 -2.11
C ARG A 37 11.76 18.30 -3.29
N CYS A 38 10.58 18.84 -2.99
CA CYS A 38 9.59 19.27 -3.96
C CYS A 38 9.23 20.75 -3.76
N ASN A 39 8.73 21.40 -4.80
CA ASN A 39 8.21 22.77 -4.72
C ASN A 39 6.73 22.83 -4.32
N ARG A 40 6.01 21.70 -4.32
CA ARG A 40 4.61 21.62 -3.89
C ARG A 40 4.56 21.44 -2.38
N GLU A 41 3.85 22.35 -1.72
CA GLU A 41 3.79 22.38 -0.26
C GLU A 41 3.20 21.10 0.33
N ASP A 42 2.17 20.55 -0.29
CA ASP A 42 1.49 19.34 0.19
C ASP A 42 2.43 18.12 0.10
N CYS A 43 3.16 17.99 -1.01
CA CYS A 43 4.22 16.98 -1.17
C CYS A 43 5.31 17.15 -0.10
N GLU A 44 5.69 18.38 0.22
CA GLU A 44 6.72 18.67 1.23
C GLU A 44 6.26 18.33 2.66
N VAL A 45 4.99 18.60 3.00
CA VAL A 45 4.41 18.20 4.29
C VAL A 45 4.28 16.68 4.36
N PHE A 46 3.73 16.07 3.31
CA PHE A 46 3.47 14.64 3.24
C PHE A 46 4.78 13.84 3.30
N SER A 47 5.79 14.25 2.54
CA SER A 47 7.14 13.66 2.59
C SER A 47 7.86 13.97 3.90
N GLY A 48 7.51 15.07 4.57
CA GLY A 48 8.00 15.34 5.93
C GLY A 48 7.48 14.34 6.96
N ILE A 49 6.21 13.95 6.86
CA ILE A 49 5.57 13.03 7.81
C ILE A 49 6.03 11.58 7.60
N PHE A 50 6.15 11.15 6.34
CA PHE A 50 6.40 9.75 5.99
C PHE A 50 7.80 9.45 5.41
N GLY A 51 8.59 10.50 5.13
CA GLY A 51 9.82 10.38 4.34
C GLY A 51 9.56 10.45 2.83
N ASN A 52 10.59 10.20 1.99
CA ASN A 52 10.48 10.18 0.53
C ASN A 52 9.68 8.97 0.04
N ILE A 53 8.36 9.05 0.16
CA ILE A 53 7.42 8.00 -0.28
C ILE A 53 7.04 8.11 -1.76
N LEU A 54 7.35 9.26 -2.38
CA LEU A 54 7.24 9.53 -3.80
C LEU A 54 8.64 9.84 -4.32
N TRP A 55 9.14 9.08 -5.28
CA TRP A 55 10.36 9.45 -6.00
C TRP A 55 9.99 10.07 -7.33
N HIS A 56 10.28 11.37 -7.49
CA HIS A 56 9.77 12.12 -8.63
C HIS A 56 10.40 11.66 -9.95
N GLU A 57 11.58 11.02 -9.91
CA GLU A 57 12.17 10.37 -11.09
C GLU A 57 11.28 9.27 -11.71
N ASN A 58 10.41 8.64 -10.89
CA ASN A 58 9.53 7.55 -11.31
C ASN A 58 8.12 8.05 -11.64
N LEU A 59 7.83 9.34 -11.47
CA LEU A 59 6.48 9.89 -11.59
C LEU A 59 6.39 10.88 -12.75
N THR A 60 5.34 10.76 -13.54
CA THR A 60 5.01 11.83 -14.50
C THR A 60 4.60 13.10 -13.74
N PRO A 61 4.88 14.30 -14.28
CA PRO A 61 4.42 15.56 -13.68
C PRO A 61 2.90 15.58 -13.44
N ARG A 62 2.13 14.99 -14.37
CA ARG A 62 0.66 14.88 -14.27
C ARG A 62 0.23 13.98 -13.11
N MET A 63 0.88 12.83 -12.92
CA MET A 63 0.59 11.94 -11.79
C MET A 63 0.92 12.62 -10.46
N HIS A 64 2.06 13.29 -10.37
CA HIS A 64 2.45 14.04 -9.18
C HIS A 64 1.46 15.16 -8.86
N GLU A 65 0.99 15.92 -9.86
CA GLU A 65 -0.05 16.94 -9.64
C GLU A 65 -1.38 16.33 -9.18
N TRP A 66 -1.82 15.26 -9.84
CA TRP A 66 -3.07 14.58 -9.48
C TRP A 66 -3.04 14.07 -8.03
N MET A 67 -1.93 13.45 -7.60
CA MET A 67 -1.80 12.99 -6.22
C MET A 67 -1.91 14.11 -5.20
N ASN A 68 -1.24 15.24 -5.46
CA ASN A 68 -1.27 16.38 -4.55
C ASN A 68 -2.71 16.89 -4.35
N ASN A 69 -3.49 16.91 -5.44
CA ASN A 69 -4.84 17.44 -5.44
C ASN A 69 -5.88 16.46 -4.87
N GLU A 70 -5.75 15.16 -5.14
CA GLU A 70 -6.80 14.17 -4.83
C GLU A 70 -6.48 13.28 -3.63
N ILE A 71 -5.22 12.84 -3.46
CA ILE A 71 -4.85 11.79 -2.50
C ILE A 71 -4.37 12.37 -1.17
N THR A 72 -3.59 13.45 -1.19
CA THR A 72 -2.96 13.99 0.03
C THR A 72 -3.88 14.87 0.87
N THR A 73 -5.18 14.91 0.62
CA THR A 73 -6.05 15.93 1.24
C THR A 73 -6.29 15.72 2.73
N LYS A 74 -6.36 14.48 3.24
CA LYS A 74 -6.65 14.19 4.66
C LYS A 74 -5.93 12.95 5.18
N LEU A 75 -5.25 13.07 6.32
CA LEU A 75 -4.56 11.97 6.99
C LEU A 75 -5.18 11.63 8.35
N SER A 76 -5.44 10.35 8.60
CA SER A 76 -5.96 9.88 9.89
C SER A 76 -4.90 9.87 10.99
N LEU A 77 -5.06 10.73 11.99
CA LEU A 77 -4.22 10.74 13.20
C LEU A 77 -4.42 9.48 14.06
N GLY A 78 -5.59 8.85 13.99
CA GLY A 78 -5.84 7.58 14.67
C GLY A 78 -4.98 6.44 14.11
N ALA A 79 -4.85 6.40 12.78
CA ALA A 79 -4.01 5.43 12.09
C ALA A 79 -2.53 5.65 12.43
N LEU A 80 -2.06 6.90 12.43
CA LEU A 80 -0.70 7.23 12.87
C LEU A 80 -0.43 6.85 14.33
N ARG A 81 -1.41 7.02 15.23
CA ARG A 81 -1.27 6.62 16.63
C ARG A 81 -1.12 5.11 16.76
N HIS A 82 -1.90 4.33 16.03
CA HIS A 82 -1.77 2.87 16.04
C HIS A 82 -0.45 2.43 15.43
N LEU A 83 -0.02 3.07 14.35
CA LEU A 83 1.28 2.83 13.75
C LEU A 83 2.40 3.04 14.77
N HIS A 84 2.36 4.14 15.52
CA HIS A 84 3.30 4.39 16.60
C HIS A 84 3.31 3.30 17.68
N LEU A 85 2.14 2.74 18.04
CA LEU A 85 2.07 1.60 18.97
C LEU A 85 2.76 0.35 18.40
N VAL A 86 2.54 0.03 17.12
CA VAL A 86 3.24 -1.07 16.44
C VAL A 86 4.75 -0.83 16.43
N CYS A 87 5.19 0.41 16.15
CA CYS A 87 6.60 0.78 16.21
C CYS A 87 7.19 0.56 17.61
N LEU A 88 6.52 1.00 18.67
CA LEU A 88 7.00 0.85 20.04
C LEU A 88 7.01 -0.62 20.50
N ALA A 89 6.04 -1.41 20.07
CA ALA A 89 5.97 -2.83 20.41
C ALA A 89 6.98 -3.69 19.64
N GLY A 90 7.52 -3.18 18.53
CA GLY A 90 8.35 -3.92 17.59
C GLY A 90 7.61 -4.97 16.78
N ARG A 91 6.32 -5.22 17.06
CA ARG A 91 5.49 -6.24 16.43
C ARG A 91 4.10 -5.71 16.14
N ILE A 92 3.38 -6.37 15.24
CA ILE A 92 1.98 -6.05 14.98
C ILE A 92 1.13 -6.32 16.22
N VAL A 93 0.35 -5.32 16.62
CA VAL A 93 -0.53 -5.36 17.78
C VAL A 93 -1.86 -4.74 17.44
N ASP A 94 -2.93 -5.13 18.13
CA ASP A 94 -4.25 -4.51 17.98
C ASP A 94 -4.26 -3.04 18.46
N ALA A 95 -5.41 -2.37 18.37
CA ALA A 95 -5.57 -0.98 18.80
C ALA A 95 -5.34 -0.76 20.32
N ASN A 96 -5.35 -1.82 21.12
CA ASN A 96 -5.09 -1.81 22.56
C ASN A 96 -3.64 -2.20 22.90
N GLY A 97 -2.83 -2.60 21.92
CA GLY A 97 -1.45 -3.06 22.11
C GLY A 97 -1.32 -4.56 22.35
N ASN A 98 -2.38 -5.35 22.18
CA ASN A 98 -2.33 -6.80 22.36
C ASN A 98 -1.74 -7.49 21.12
N ASP A 99 -0.95 -8.54 21.34
CA ASP A 99 -0.49 -9.43 20.27
C ASP A 99 -1.63 -10.37 19.87
N THR A 100 -2.31 -10.09 18.76
CA THR A 100 -3.54 -10.80 18.35
C THR A 100 -3.51 -11.30 16.92
N TYR A 101 -2.78 -10.62 16.02
CA TYR A 101 -2.86 -10.92 14.59
C TYR A 101 -2.09 -12.17 14.15
N LEU A 102 -0.96 -12.47 14.80
CA LEU A 102 -0.05 -13.56 14.40
C LEU A 102 -0.12 -14.79 15.33
N GLN A 103 -1.06 -14.82 16.27
CA GLN A 103 -1.24 -15.95 17.19
C GLN A 103 -1.71 -17.24 16.49
N HIS A 104 -2.34 -17.10 15.33
CA HIS A 104 -2.97 -18.17 14.56
C HIS A 104 -2.46 -18.18 13.12
N PRO A 105 -1.16 -18.45 12.90
CA PRO A 105 -0.57 -18.42 11.57
C PRO A 105 -1.29 -19.36 10.60
N GLU A 106 -1.84 -20.49 11.06
CA GLU A 106 -2.60 -21.45 10.26
C GLU A 106 -3.73 -20.82 9.43
N ARG A 107 -4.26 -19.66 9.85
CA ARG A 107 -5.31 -18.91 9.15
C ARG A 107 -4.82 -18.14 7.92
N LEU A 108 -3.51 -18.03 7.72
CA LEU A 108 -2.87 -17.38 6.57
C LEU A 108 -2.41 -18.38 5.49
N ALA A 109 -3.05 -19.54 5.41
CA ALA A 109 -2.75 -20.59 4.44
C ALA A 109 -3.13 -20.22 2.99
N LEU A 110 -2.37 -19.31 2.37
CA LEU A 110 -2.50 -18.90 0.97
C LEU A 110 -1.13 -18.70 0.30
N PRO A 111 -1.02 -18.87 -1.03
CA PRO A 111 0.18 -18.48 -1.75
C PRO A 111 0.40 -16.97 -1.62
N THR A 112 1.64 -16.54 -1.40
CA THR A 112 1.95 -15.10 -1.27
C THR A 112 3.08 -14.67 -2.19
N THR A 113 3.05 -13.43 -2.62
CA THR A 113 4.14 -12.80 -3.37
C THR A 113 4.34 -11.39 -2.84
N TYR A 114 5.51 -11.17 -2.24
CA TYR A 114 5.92 -9.88 -1.68
C TYR A 114 6.66 -9.09 -2.75
N ILE A 115 6.18 -7.89 -3.06
CA ILE A 115 6.84 -6.98 -4.00
C ILE A 115 7.17 -5.71 -3.24
N SER A 116 8.46 -5.36 -3.22
CA SER A 116 8.98 -4.20 -2.48
C SER A 116 9.88 -3.34 -3.37
N GLY A 117 9.95 -2.05 -3.05
CA GLY A 117 10.89 -1.14 -3.68
C GLY A 117 12.26 -1.25 -3.01
N GLY A 118 13.34 -1.04 -3.78
CA GLY A 118 14.70 -1.00 -3.23
C GLY A 118 15.03 0.31 -2.51
N ARG A 119 14.23 1.36 -2.69
CA ARG A 119 14.37 2.62 -1.95
C ARG A 119 13.55 2.55 -0.66
N GLU A 120 14.24 2.19 0.41
CA GLU A 120 13.65 1.92 1.72
C GLU A 120 13.16 3.20 2.39
N ILE A 121 11.95 3.15 2.94
CA ILE A 121 11.43 4.21 3.82
C ILE A 121 10.36 3.63 4.77
N LEU A 122 9.27 3.11 4.21
CA LEU A 122 8.16 2.50 4.96
C LEU A 122 8.27 0.98 5.05
N VAL A 123 8.84 0.40 4.00
CA VAL A 123 9.10 -1.03 3.88
C VAL A 123 10.57 -1.14 3.54
N MET A 124 11.38 -1.58 4.49
CA MET A 124 12.77 -1.93 4.23
C MET A 124 12.88 -3.37 3.70
N LEU A 125 14.08 -3.77 3.29
CA LEU A 125 14.31 -5.08 2.70
C LEU A 125 14.18 -6.18 3.75
N ASP A 126 14.63 -5.92 4.97
CA ASP A 126 14.61 -6.91 6.06
C ASP A 126 13.20 -7.38 6.43
N THR A 127 12.15 -6.55 6.44
CA THR A 127 10.81 -7.05 6.82
C THR A 127 10.09 -7.73 5.72
N SER A 128 10.25 -7.27 4.48
CA SER A 128 9.71 -8.04 3.38
C SER A 128 10.37 -9.43 3.36
N SER A 129 11.64 -9.53 3.78
CA SER A 129 12.32 -10.80 4.02
C SER A 129 11.76 -11.55 5.23
N MET A 130 11.55 -10.91 6.38
CA MET A 130 10.97 -11.56 7.57
C MET A 130 9.54 -12.06 7.33
N ALA A 131 8.71 -11.28 6.64
CA ALA A 131 7.36 -11.67 6.23
C ALA A 131 7.38 -12.91 5.34
N HIS A 132 8.30 -12.91 4.36
CA HIS A 132 8.49 -14.03 3.46
C HIS A 132 8.96 -15.29 4.21
N SER A 133 9.95 -15.16 5.09
CA SER A 133 10.43 -16.26 5.95
C SER A 133 9.33 -16.77 6.90
N PHE A 134 8.52 -15.88 7.47
CA PHE A 134 7.40 -16.25 8.34
C PHE A 134 6.40 -17.13 7.59
N MET A 135 6.01 -16.73 6.38
CA MET A 135 5.10 -17.53 5.56
C MET A 135 5.72 -18.86 5.13
N GLN A 136 6.99 -18.87 4.70
CA GLN A 136 7.68 -20.10 4.35
C GLN A 136 7.76 -21.09 5.51
N PHE A 137 7.99 -20.59 6.72
CA PHE A 137 8.09 -21.42 7.92
C PHE A 137 6.72 -22.01 8.33
N HIS A 138 5.68 -21.19 8.37
CA HIS A 138 4.35 -21.62 8.82
C HIS A 138 3.51 -22.32 7.75
N HIS A 139 3.81 -22.10 6.47
CA HIS A 139 3.03 -22.62 5.34
C HIS A 139 3.91 -23.22 4.23
N PRO A 140 4.77 -24.20 4.53
CA PRO A 140 5.71 -24.74 3.54
C PRO A 140 5.03 -25.40 2.32
N SER A 141 3.77 -25.80 2.45
CA SER A 141 2.97 -26.38 1.36
C SER A 141 2.48 -25.34 0.34
N PHE A 142 2.60 -24.04 0.63
CA PHE A 142 2.19 -22.95 -0.25
C PHE A 142 3.40 -22.31 -0.92
N SER A 143 3.18 -21.76 -2.11
CA SER A 143 4.22 -21.04 -2.82
C SER A 143 4.35 -19.61 -2.29
N HIS A 144 5.56 -19.26 -1.86
CA HIS A 144 5.89 -17.94 -1.32
C HIS A 144 7.09 -17.36 -2.07
N SER A 145 6.90 -16.20 -2.69
CA SER A 145 7.97 -15.51 -3.42
C SER A 145 8.16 -14.08 -2.94
N ARG A 146 9.37 -13.55 -3.17
CA ARG A 146 9.75 -12.19 -2.81
C ARG A 146 10.53 -11.54 -3.95
N ILE A 147 10.16 -10.31 -4.26
CA ILE A 147 10.69 -9.52 -5.36
C ILE A 147 11.02 -8.12 -4.84
N VAL A 148 12.21 -7.63 -5.22
CA VAL A 148 12.67 -6.28 -4.90
C VAL A 148 12.90 -5.56 -6.22
N VAL A 149 12.30 -4.38 -6.38
CA VAL A 149 12.42 -3.53 -7.56
C VAL A 149 13.37 -2.37 -7.22
N PRO A 150 14.67 -2.44 -7.59
CA PRO A 150 15.72 -1.65 -6.93
C PRO A 150 15.54 -0.13 -6.95
N LYS A 151 15.00 0.43 -8.03
CA LYS A 151 14.89 1.89 -8.23
C LYS A 151 13.56 2.48 -7.79
N TYR A 152 12.70 1.68 -7.16
CA TYR A 152 11.36 2.08 -6.78
C TYR A 152 11.29 2.34 -5.27
N GLY A 153 10.53 3.36 -4.87
CA GLY A 153 10.04 3.52 -3.50
C GLY A 153 8.67 2.87 -3.29
N HIS A 154 8.07 3.13 -2.13
CA HIS A 154 6.83 2.47 -1.70
C HIS A 154 5.65 2.71 -2.66
N ASN A 155 5.32 3.97 -2.96
CA ASN A 155 4.17 4.26 -3.82
C ASN A 155 4.48 4.03 -5.29
N ASP A 156 5.72 4.29 -5.72
CA ASP A 156 6.16 4.12 -7.11
C ASP A 156 5.81 2.73 -7.66
N LEU A 157 5.79 1.71 -6.80
CA LEU A 157 5.41 0.35 -7.16
C LEU A 157 4.03 0.28 -7.82
N LEU A 158 3.10 1.17 -7.47
CA LEU A 158 1.75 1.19 -8.02
C LEU A 158 1.51 2.34 -9.01
N ILE A 159 2.11 3.50 -8.75
CA ILE A 159 1.80 4.74 -9.49
C ILE A 159 2.94 5.26 -10.36
N GLY A 160 4.10 4.59 -10.33
CA GLY A 160 5.24 4.97 -11.16
C GLY A 160 4.91 4.84 -12.64
N GLU A 161 5.44 5.74 -13.46
CA GLU A 161 5.22 5.81 -14.92
C GLU A 161 5.49 4.46 -15.61
N HIS A 162 6.53 3.76 -15.15
CA HIS A 162 6.92 2.47 -15.70
C HIS A 162 6.47 1.27 -14.85
N SER A 163 5.68 1.48 -13.80
CA SER A 163 5.19 0.39 -12.92
C SER A 163 4.43 -0.69 -13.71
N GLY A 164 3.64 -0.28 -14.71
CA GLY A 164 2.93 -1.23 -15.59
C GLY A 164 3.86 -2.19 -16.35
N ARG A 165 5.11 -1.79 -16.59
CA ARG A 165 6.14 -2.61 -17.24
C ARG A 165 6.99 -3.36 -16.20
N ASP A 166 7.36 -2.70 -15.12
CA ASP A 166 8.43 -3.17 -14.23
C ASP A 166 7.90 -3.90 -12.97
N VAL A 167 6.63 -3.70 -12.61
CA VAL A 167 6.03 -4.21 -11.36
C VAL A 167 4.82 -5.08 -11.64
N PHE A 168 3.90 -4.63 -12.49
CA PHE A 168 2.62 -5.30 -12.73
C PHE A 168 2.74 -6.71 -13.32
N PRO A 169 3.75 -7.04 -14.16
CA PRO A 169 3.94 -8.41 -14.62
C PRO A 169 4.13 -9.40 -13.46
N HIS A 170 4.73 -9.00 -12.34
CA HIS A 170 4.87 -9.86 -11.16
C HIS A 170 3.55 -10.11 -10.45
N ILE A 171 2.66 -9.11 -10.42
CA ILE A 171 1.30 -9.24 -9.88
C ILE A 171 0.48 -10.17 -10.77
N LEU A 172 0.52 -9.95 -12.09
CA LEU A 172 -0.19 -10.76 -13.07
C LEU A 172 0.28 -12.21 -13.02
N ASP A 173 1.58 -12.45 -12.99
CA ASP A 173 2.14 -13.80 -12.89
C ASP A 173 1.68 -14.53 -11.61
N HIS A 174 1.59 -13.85 -10.46
CA HIS A 174 0.99 -14.44 -9.26
C HIS A 174 -0.48 -14.80 -9.48
N LEU A 175 -1.28 -13.87 -9.99
CA LEU A 175 -2.70 -14.08 -10.24
C LEU A 175 -2.95 -15.20 -11.27
N GLU A 176 -2.16 -15.28 -12.33
CA GLU A 176 -2.26 -16.33 -13.34
C GLU A 176 -1.91 -17.71 -12.79
N ARG A 177 -0.86 -17.80 -11.96
CA ARG A 177 -0.45 -19.05 -11.31
C ARG A 177 -1.52 -19.61 -10.37
N PHE A 178 -2.27 -18.75 -9.67
CA PHE A 178 -3.21 -19.16 -8.63
C PHE A 178 -4.70 -18.92 -8.94
N SER A 179 -5.04 -18.32 -10.07
CA SER A 179 -6.43 -18.22 -10.56
C SER A 179 -6.96 -19.55 -11.11
N ARG A 180 -6.07 -20.42 -11.61
CA ARG A 180 -6.44 -21.71 -12.22
C ARG A 180 -6.76 -22.83 -11.23
N THR A 181 -6.45 -22.65 -9.95
CA THR A 181 -6.65 -23.68 -8.92
C THR A 181 -8.12 -23.92 -8.57
N LYS A 182 -9.05 -23.09 -9.06
CA LYS A 182 -10.50 -23.27 -8.83
C LYS A 182 -11.23 -24.11 -9.87
N THR A 183 -10.62 -24.46 -11.02
CA THR A 183 -11.35 -25.12 -12.13
C THR A 183 -11.24 -26.66 -12.11
N SER A 184 -10.34 -27.25 -11.31
CA SER A 184 -10.08 -28.70 -11.35
C SER A 184 -10.63 -29.51 -10.16
N GLN A 185 -11.37 -28.90 -9.23
CA GLN A 185 -11.99 -29.64 -8.11
C GLN A 185 -13.52 -29.51 -8.02
N HIS A 186 -14.18 -28.96 -9.05
CA HIS A 186 -15.64 -28.84 -9.07
C HIS A 186 -16.27 -29.30 -10.40
N ASN A 187 -15.78 -30.41 -10.96
CA ASN A 187 -16.41 -31.07 -12.11
C ASN A 187 -16.31 -32.60 -11.98
N GLU A 188 -16.91 -33.14 -10.92
CA GLU A 188 -17.71 -34.36 -11.06
C GLU A 188 -19.17 -33.96 -10.84
N GLY A 189 -19.90 -33.78 -11.94
CA GLY A 189 -21.36 -33.71 -11.93
C GLY A 189 -22.01 -32.33 -11.97
N LYS A 190 -21.91 -31.66 -13.13
CA LYS A 190 -23.05 -31.22 -13.97
C LYS A 190 -22.56 -30.20 -15.01
N GLU A 191 -22.88 -30.47 -16.27
CA GLU A 191 -22.73 -29.52 -17.37
C GLU A 191 -23.47 -28.24 -17.05
N ASP A 192 -22.76 -27.12 -17.00
CA ASP A 192 -23.28 -25.82 -17.43
C ASP A 192 -22.15 -25.07 -18.16
N GLN A 193 -22.40 -24.85 -19.45
CA GLN A 193 -21.48 -24.20 -20.37
C GLN A 193 -21.31 -22.72 -20.04
N HIS A 194 -20.27 -22.37 -19.29
CA HIS A 194 -19.68 -21.03 -19.38
C HIS A 194 -18.24 -21.09 -19.86
N LYS A 195 -18.11 -20.97 -21.18
CA LYS A 195 -16.86 -20.86 -21.92
C LYS A 195 -16.19 -19.53 -21.57
N CYS A 196 -15.23 -19.56 -20.64
CA CYS A 196 -14.32 -18.42 -20.42
C CYS A 196 -13.35 -18.35 -21.62
N SER A 197 -13.68 -17.50 -22.59
CA SER A 197 -12.81 -17.20 -23.73
C SER A 197 -11.56 -16.44 -23.28
N ARG A 198 -10.39 -16.82 -23.82
CA ARG A 198 -9.14 -16.07 -23.64
C ARG A 198 -9.37 -14.62 -24.07
N ILE A 199 -9.22 -13.68 -23.16
CA ILE A 199 -9.41 -12.27 -23.43
C ILE A 199 -8.19 -11.79 -24.24
N ASN A 200 -8.44 -11.26 -25.43
CA ASN A 200 -7.38 -10.74 -26.30
C ASN A 200 -6.87 -9.38 -25.74
N PRO A 201 -5.57 -9.05 -25.86
CA PRO A 201 -5.03 -7.79 -25.34
C PRO A 201 -5.74 -6.53 -25.86
N SER A 202 -6.26 -6.57 -27.09
CA SER A 202 -7.06 -5.48 -27.67
C SER A 202 -8.48 -5.37 -27.08
N GLU A 203 -9.04 -6.46 -26.54
CA GLU A 203 -10.32 -6.42 -25.80
C GLU A 203 -10.15 -5.82 -24.41
N VAL A 204 -9.01 -6.03 -23.74
CA VAL A 204 -8.70 -5.38 -22.46
C VAL A 204 -8.65 -3.85 -22.62
N GLU A 205 -8.01 -3.37 -23.70
CA GLU A 205 -7.95 -1.93 -23.99
C GLU A 205 -9.31 -1.34 -24.37
N GLY A 206 -10.17 -2.14 -25.03
CA GLY A 206 -11.56 -1.78 -25.32
C GLY A 206 -12.47 -1.79 -24.07
N MET A 207 -12.26 -2.73 -23.15
CA MET A 207 -12.99 -2.82 -21.87
C MET A 207 -12.65 -1.65 -20.95
N LEU A 208 -11.38 -1.21 -20.93
CA LEU A 208 -10.94 0.00 -20.20
C LEU A 208 -11.55 1.29 -20.77
N LYS A 209 -11.93 1.32 -22.05
CA LYS A 209 -12.58 2.47 -22.70
C LYS A 209 -14.12 2.45 -22.65
N ARG A 210 -14.74 1.26 -22.61
CA ARG A 210 -16.21 1.10 -22.61
C ARG A 210 -16.85 1.04 -21.23
N SER A 211 -16.07 0.68 -20.22
CA SER A 211 -16.57 0.68 -18.86
C SER A 211 -16.44 2.10 -18.29
N ASN A 212 -17.57 2.70 -17.92
CA ASN A 212 -17.61 3.73 -16.87
C ASN A 212 -17.23 3.08 -15.51
N PHE A 213 -16.20 2.23 -15.50
CA PHE A 213 -15.58 1.70 -14.30
C PHE A 213 -14.73 2.84 -13.77
N ASN A 214 -15.32 3.60 -12.85
CA ASN A 214 -14.56 4.51 -12.03
C ASN A 214 -13.60 3.67 -11.17
N LEU A 215 -12.40 3.40 -11.70
CA LEU A 215 -11.24 2.94 -10.92
C LEU A 215 -11.00 3.87 -9.72
N LEU A 216 -11.40 5.15 -9.88
CA LEU A 216 -11.49 6.19 -8.86
C LEU A 216 -12.42 5.85 -7.66
N SER A 217 -13.44 5.00 -7.82
CA SER A 217 -14.39 4.65 -6.75
C SER A 217 -13.90 3.52 -5.83
N VAL A 218 -12.87 2.76 -6.24
CA VAL A 218 -12.30 1.66 -5.43
C VAL A 218 -11.07 2.15 -4.64
N MET A 219 -10.61 3.37 -4.95
CA MET A 219 -9.45 4.02 -4.34
C MET A 219 -9.87 5.07 -3.31
N ASP A 220 -10.99 4.86 -2.62
CA ASP A 220 -11.30 5.62 -1.41
C ASP A 220 -10.22 5.36 -0.35
N ASN A 221 -9.92 6.41 0.43
CA ASN A 221 -8.88 6.57 1.47
C ASN A 221 -8.59 5.38 2.41
N VAL A 222 -9.41 4.33 2.38
CA VAL A 222 -9.25 3.08 3.14
C VAL A 222 -8.30 2.10 2.43
N THR A 223 -8.28 2.05 1.09
CA THR A 223 -7.46 1.08 0.34
C THR A 223 -5.96 1.41 0.42
N TYR A 224 -5.60 2.69 0.37
CA TYR A 224 -4.22 3.14 0.58
C TYR A 224 -3.73 2.94 2.01
N LEU A 225 -4.63 3.07 2.99
CA LEU A 225 -4.33 2.77 4.39
C LEU A 225 -4.20 1.25 4.64
N CYS A 226 -4.96 0.42 3.90
CA CYS A 226 -4.87 -1.04 3.97
C CYS A 226 -3.55 -1.58 3.40
N CYS A 227 -2.99 -0.97 2.35
CA CYS A 227 -1.63 -1.30 1.89
C CYS A 227 -0.54 -0.81 2.86
N PHE A 228 -0.80 0.26 3.61
CA PHE A 228 0.11 0.83 4.61
C PHE A 228 0.17 0.02 5.91
N MET A 229 -0.97 -0.54 6.35
CA MET A 229 -1.08 -1.25 7.63
C MET A 229 -0.59 -2.70 7.57
N LEU A 230 -0.58 -3.34 6.41
CA LEU A 230 -0.13 -4.73 6.31
C LEU A 230 1.40 -4.92 6.32
N ILE A 231 2.19 -3.85 6.16
CA ILE A 231 3.65 -3.98 5.97
C ILE A 231 4.49 -3.31 7.07
N ILE A 232 3.94 -2.34 7.82
CA ILE A 232 4.68 -1.72 8.95
C ILE A 232 4.64 -2.60 10.22
N ALA A 233 3.76 -3.59 10.22
CA ALA A 233 3.62 -4.68 11.19
C ALA A 233 4.91 -5.43 11.57
N ILE A 234 5.97 -5.33 10.76
CA ILE A 234 7.15 -6.19 10.87
C ILE A 234 8.41 -5.36 11.20
N PHE A 235 8.41 -4.01 11.14
CA PHE A 235 9.65 -3.21 10.98
C PHE A 235 10.21 -2.43 12.17
N PHE A 236 9.82 -2.69 13.41
CA PHE A 236 10.52 -2.08 14.55
C PHE A 236 11.21 -3.10 15.47
N LEU A 237 11.63 -4.24 14.91
CA LEU A 237 12.51 -5.21 15.59
C LEU A 237 13.92 -5.17 14.99
N SER A 238 14.73 -4.19 15.39
CA SER A 238 16.12 -4.45 15.80
C SER A 238 16.67 -3.26 16.60
N LYS A 239 16.33 -3.24 17.88
CA LYS A 239 17.35 -3.28 18.93
C LYS A 239 16.95 -4.34 19.94
#